data_AF-A0ABD6RMD3-F1
#
_entry.id   AF-A0ABD6RMD3-F1
#
_cell.length_a   1.000
_cell.length_b   1.000
_cell.length_c   1.000
_cell.angle_alpha   90.00
_cell.angle_beta   90.00
_cell.angle_gamma   90.00
#
_symmetry.space_group_name_H-M   'P 1'
#
loop_
_entity.id
_entity.type
_entity.pdbx_description
1 polymer ?
#
loop_
_entity_poly.entity_id
_entity_poly.type
_entity_poly.pdbx_seq_one_letter_code
_entity_poly.pdbx_strand_id
1 'polypeptide(L)'
;MQYSHSRVESFKGCPYKYKLRYIDKLKTIPTQDANNALICGNTIHTGAEKNLKAALEFYKSNYYVLTDLHINEIIKFEYLIPKLKELLLDINIYSQEYLINTKRFKGIVDLIVKNDDGTVDVFDFKYSNAIEHYMESPQLHIYKYFMEQKGFKVRKLGFIFIPKISIRQKKEEDLYKFRKRLLQELKASEIQIAEVLYNPNKVIEFMDSIIDTTEVKEYKKNPTNLCSWCEYEEYCLKEIDYMLLPKNERRERKIDTNPDLWIYADSYVGKSTFIDQYDDLLFLNTDGNTDNTTSPVIRIMDKVWWEGRIQKKKFAWEFFIETVEELEKKDNDFKRICIDLVEDLYEHCRLYTYDKLGVEHEQDAGFGKGWDMVRTEYLSAIKRLKNLGYQIIYISKEVVKEINLKNGAKLTAINPNINDKVANVLAGTVDLTVRAFVKDEDRFLQLEKKENVFGGGRFNFKVKKIPLDMKEFIKALEEAQEGVKTYSKMAEEEQEPNKEEKPTRRRSKKEETKVEDKKKEEVKETTLEEVNEPKEEPTEEPKEDKPIEETKGEKPKRRRRRKADEE
;
A
#
# COMPACT_ATOMS: atom_id res chain seq x y z
N MET A 1 10.29 23.85 27.89
CA MET A 1 10.30 23.69 26.42
C MET A 1 10.98 24.92 25.81
N GLN A 2 11.70 24.80 24.68
CA GLN A 2 12.23 25.95 23.93
C GLN A 2 11.23 26.35 22.82
N TYR A 3 11.07 27.67 22.63
CA TYR A 3 10.17 28.28 21.65
C TYR A 3 10.94 29.01 20.54
N SER A 4 10.32 29.18 19.39
CA SER A 4 10.79 30.03 18.29
C SER A 4 9.64 30.91 17.82
N HIS A 5 9.94 31.99 17.07
CA HIS A 5 8.94 32.83 16.43
C HIS A 5 7.91 31.98 15.65
N SER A 6 8.40 31.21 14.67
CA SER A 6 7.60 30.33 13.81
C SER A 6 6.76 29.30 14.56
N ARG A 7 7.23 28.82 15.73
CA ARG A 7 6.49 27.85 16.55
C ARG A 7 5.30 28.50 17.26
N VAL A 8 5.48 29.69 17.84
CA VAL A 8 4.40 30.43 18.51
C VAL A 8 3.42 31.00 17.49
N GLU A 9 3.92 31.51 16.37
CA GLU A 9 3.14 31.96 15.22
C GLU A 9 2.26 30.81 14.65
N SER A 10 2.82 29.61 14.52
CA SER A 10 2.02 28.43 14.11
C SER A 10 0.90 28.08 15.09
N PHE A 11 1.05 28.39 16.39
CA PHE A 11 -0.03 28.22 17.37
C PHE A 11 -1.08 29.32 17.24
N LYS A 12 -0.66 30.60 17.18
CA LYS A 12 -1.55 31.76 16.98
C LYS A 12 -2.39 31.58 15.71
N GLY A 13 -1.79 31.10 14.63
CA GLY A 13 -2.47 30.85 13.36
C GLY A 13 -3.46 29.67 13.41
N CYS A 14 -3.07 28.52 13.97
CA CYS A 14 -3.96 27.38 14.14
C CYS A 14 -3.43 26.38 15.21
N PRO A 15 -4.07 26.29 16.39
CA PRO A 15 -3.66 25.36 17.44
C PRO A 15 -3.61 23.89 16.97
N TYR A 16 -4.56 23.45 16.13
CA TYR A 16 -4.53 22.10 15.57
C TYR A 16 -3.32 21.84 14.66
N LYS A 17 -2.92 22.82 13.83
CA LYS A 17 -1.68 22.73 13.03
C LYS A 17 -0.45 22.61 13.94
N TYR A 18 -0.41 23.39 15.02
CA TYR A 18 0.65 23.29 16.02
C TYR A 18 0.72 21.88 16.64
N LYS A 19 -0.42 21.28 17.00
CA LYS A 19 -0.48 19.91 17.54
C LYS A 19 0.14 18.91 16.57
N LEU A 20 -0.37 18.86 15.33
CA LEU A 20 0.12 17.93 14.30
C LEU A 20 1.64 18.08 14.09
N ARG A 21 2.14 19.32 13.97
CA ARG A 21 3.56 19.58 13.66
C ARG A 21 4.51 19.40 14.84
N TYR A 22 4.16 19.88 16.03
CA TYR A 22 5.11 20.02 17.15
C TYR A 22 4.84 19.09 18.34
N ILE A 23 3.62 18.55 18.47
CA ILE A 23 3.26 17.58 19.52
C ILE A 23 3.30 16.18 18.92
N ASP A 24 2.46 15.93 17.91
CA ASP A 24 2.34 14.62 17.24
C ASP A 24 3.53 14.33 16.31
N LYS A 25 4.25 15.39 15.88
CA LYS A 25 5.39 15.35 14.95
C LYS A 25 5.05 14.67 13.61
N LEU A 26 3.81 14.82 13.18
CA LEU A 26 3.30 14.27 11.91
C LEU A 26 4.07 14.89 10.75
N LYS A 27 4.75 14.04 9.99
CA LYS A 27 5.44 14.39 8.74
C LYS A 27 4.43 14.38 7.59
N THR A 28 4.64 15.27 6.63
CA THR A 28 3.82 15.41 5.43
C THR A 28 4.70 15.19 4.19
N ILE A 29 4.08 14.90 3.05
CA ILE A 29 4.79 14.81 1.78
C ILE A 29 5.17 16.23 1.35
N PRO A 30 6.45 16.53 1.03
CA PRO A 30 6.85 17.87 0.59
C PRO A 30 6.13 18.26 -0.71
N THR A 31 5.52 19.45 -0.76
CA THR A 31 4.96 19.99 -2.00
C THR A 31 6.04 20.10 -3.08
N GLN A 32 5.65 19.79 -4.32
CA GLN A 32 6.49 19.87 -5.51
C GLN A 32 6.23 21.15 -6.33
N ASP A 33 5.60 22.16 -5.72
CA ASP A 33 5.37 23.47 -6.33
C ASP A 33 6.67 24.28 -6.40
N ALA A 34 7.15 24.54 -7.62
CA ALA A 34 8.39 25.28 -7.88
C ALA A 34 8.50 26.61 -7.10
N ASN A 35 7.40 27.34 -6.94
CA ASN A 35 7.36 28.65 -6.31
C ASN A 35 7.11 28.62 -4.79
N ASN A 36 7.24 27.45 -4.16
CA ASN A 36 7.03 27.23 -2.72
C ASN A 36 7.78 28.27 -1.89
N ALA A 37 7.05 29.02 -1.07
CA ALA A 37 7.61 30.18 -0.36
C ALA A 37 8.75 29.82 0.60
N LEU A 38 8.69 28.66 1.26
CA LEU A 38 9.72 28.23 2.22
C LEU A 38 10.99 27.77 1.50
N ILE A 39 10.85 26.96 0.44
CA ILE A 39 12.00 26.48 -0.34
C ILE A 39 12.66 27.68 -1.05
N CYS A 40 11.90 28.51 -1.78
CA CYS A 40 12.46 29.69 -2.45
C CYS A 40 13.08 30.70 -1.49
N GLY A 41 12.49 30.90 -0.31
CA GLY A 41 13.06 31.74 0.75
C GLY A 41 14.41 31.20 1.18
N ASN A 42 14.46 29.94 1.64
CA ASN A 42 15.70 29.29 2.08
C ASN A 42 16.79 29.24 0.99
N THR A 43 16.41 29.16 -0.29
CA THR A 43 17.35 29.34 -1.43
C THR A 43 18.01 30.70 -1.43
N ILE A 44 17.27 31.79 -1.18
CA ILE A 44 17.84 33.15 -1.06
C ILE A 44 18.74 33.27 0.18
N HIS A 45 18.32 32.78 1.36
CA HIS A 45 19.17 32.79 2.57
C HIS A 45 20.50 32.03 2.32
N THR A 46 20.42 30.80 1.78
CA THR A 46 21.59 29.98 1.39
C THR A 46 22.48 30.71 0.38
N GLY A 47 21.89 31.47 -0.54
CA GLY A 47 22.62 32.27 -1.52
C GLY A 47 23.35 33.46 -0.93
N ALA A 48 22.72 34.16 0.02
CA ALA A 48 23.30 35.29 0.73
C ALA A 48 24.49 34.86 1.61
N GLU A 49 24.28 33.83 2.42
CA GLU A 49 25.29 33.23 3.33
C GLU A 49 26.43 32.57 2.54
N LYS A 50 26.11 31.61 1.67
CA LYS A 50 27.11 30.79 0.96
C LYS A 50 27.39 31.38 -0.43
N ASN A 51 26.73 30.86 -1.46
CA ASN A 51 26.90 31.30 -2.84
C ASN A 51 25.76 30.76 -3.73
N LEU A 52 25.70 31.25 -4.97
CA LEU A 52 24.71 30.84 -5.97
C LEU A 52 24.71 29.32 -6.22
N LYS A 53 25.88 28.67 -6.29
CA LYS A 53 25.96 27.22 -6.52
C LYS A 53 25.26 26.44 -5.40
N ALA A 54 25.60 26.73 -4.14
CA ALA A 54 24.98 26.09 -2.97
C ALA A 54 23.46 26.35 -2.91
N ALA A 55 23.01 27.55 -3.26
CA ALA A 55 21.59 27.90 -3.32
C ALA A 55 20.83 27.08 -4.38
N LEU A 56 21.41 26.94 -5.58
CA LEU A 56 20.81 26.15 -6.67
C LEU A 56 20.83 24.64 -6.36
N GLU A 57 21.88 24.13 -5.71
CA GLU A 57 21.94 22.74 -5.23
C GLU A 57 20.87 22.48 -4.17
N PHE A 58 20.75 23.36 -3.16
CA PHE A 58 19.67 23.30 -2.16
C PHE A 58 18.29 23.31 -2.83
N TYR A 59 18.02 24.28 -3.71
CA TYR A 59 16.72 24.38 -4.39
C TYR A 59 16.37 23.10 -5.15
N LYS A 60 17.30 22.58 -5.97
CA LYS A 60 17.08 21.36 -6.76
C LYS A 60 16.88 20.12 -5.88
N SER A 61 17.58 20.02 -4.74
CA SER A 61 17.50 18.86 -3.84
C SER A 61 16.14 18.65 -3.16
N ASN A 62 15.26 19.66 -3.16
CA ASN A 62 13.93 19.58 -2.54
C ASN A 62 12.85 18.97 -3.47
N TYR A 63 13.16 18.73 -4.75
CA TYR A 63 12.18 18.30 -5.77
C TYR A 63 12.56 16.97 -6.41
N TYR A 64 11.57 16.10 -6.66
CA TYR A 64 11.78 14.82 -7.33
C TYR A 64 11.98 14.97 -8.84
N VAL A 65 11.33 15.97 -9.45
CA VAL A 65 11.40 16.25 -10.89
C VAL A 65 11.42 17.76 -11.11
N LEU A 66 12.37 18.24 -11.91
CA LEU A 66 12.45 19.65 -12.30
C LEU A 66 11.68 19.88 -13.60
N THR A 67 10.81 20.88 -13.60
CA THR A 67 10.01 21.32 -14.76
C THR A 67 10.41 22.72 -15.21
N ASP A 68 9.90 23.21 -16.33
CA ASP A 68 10.18 24.59 -16.78
C ASP A 68 9.83 25.66 -15.75
N LEU A 69 8.82 25.44 -14.88
CA LEU A 69 8.51 26.32 -13.76
C LEU A 69 9.67 26.39 -12.76
N HIS A 70 10.33 25.26 -12.48
CA HIS A 70 11.50 25.19 -11.62
C HIS A 70 12.70 25.90 -12.25
N ILE A 71 12.91 25.75 -13.56
CA ILE A 71 13.94 26.49 -14.31
C ILE A 71 13.66 28.00 -14.29
N ASN A 72 12.39 28.41 -14.34
CA ASN A 72 12.01 29.82 -14.29
C ASN A 72 12.27 30.45 -12.91
N GLU A 73 12.16 29.72 -11.79
CA GLU A 73 12.63 30.20 -10.47
C GLU A 73 14.17 30.22 -10.40
N ILE A 74 14.86 29.22 -10.97
CA ILE A 74 16.34 29.20 -11.05
C ILE A 74 16.88 30.46 -11.72
N ILE A 75 16.29 30.90 -12.83
CA ILE A 75 16.67 32.15 -13.53
C ILE A 75 16.53 33.39 -12.61
N LYS A 76 15.54 33.41 -11.69
CA LYS A 76 15.41 34.50 -10.72
C LYS A 76 16.51 34.44 -9.68
N PHE A 77 16.86 33.25 -9.17
CA PHE A 77 17.96 33.08 -8.22
C PHE A 77 19.32 33.46 -8.84
N GLU A 78 19.56 33.05 -10.09
CA GLU A 78 20.77 33.42 -10.86
C GLU A 78 20.92 34.93 -11.04
N TYR A 79 19.83 35.70 -11.08
CA TYR A 79 19.87 37.16 -11.13
C TYR A 79 19.93 37.83 -9.74
N LEU A 80 19.07 37.40 -8.81
CA LEU A 80 18.85 38.08 -7.53
C LEU A 80 19.91 37.78 -6.48
N ILE A 81 20.50 36.57 -6.46
CA ILE A 81 21.53 36.22 -5.47
C ILE A 81 22.83 37.01 -5.70
N PRO A 82 23.35 37.16 -6.95
CA PRO A 82 24.48 38.05 -7.21
C PRO A 82 24.19 39.50 -6.83
N LYS A 83 23.01 40.04 -7.21
CA LYS A 83 22.60 41.42 -6.86
C LYS A 83 22.49 41.63 -5.34
N LEU A 84 22.01 40.62 -4.61
CA LEU A 84 22.00 40.65 -3.13
C LEU A 84 23.40 40.59 -2.54
N LYS A 85 24.31 39.77 -3.09
CA LYS A 85 25.70 39.74 -2.62
C LYS A 85 26.44 41.05 -2.89
N GLU A 86 26.22 41.67 -4.05
CA GLU A 86 26.78 42.99 -4.40
C GLU A 86 26.39 44.06 -3.36
N LEU A 87 25.11 44.11 -2.97
CA LEU A 87 24.61 44.98 -1.90
C LEU A 87 25.28 44.75 -0.53
N LEU A 88 25.81 43.54 -0.29
CA LEU A 88 26.44 43.16 0.98
C LEU A 88 27.97 43.30 0.98
N LEU A 89 28.62 43.63 -0.15
CA LEU A 89 30.09 43.67 -0.27
C LEU A 89 30.74 44.71 0.65
N ASP A 90 30.18 45.91 0.70
CA ASP A 90 30.77 47.05 1.43
C ASP A 90 30.30 47.14 2.90
N ILE A 91 29.70 46.07 3.42
CA ILE A 91 29.10 46.03 4.76
C ILE A 91 29.99 45.24 5.72
N ASN A 92 30.22 45.78 6.93
CA ASN A 92 30.95 45.12 8.00
C ASN A 92 30.10 44.01 8.67
N ILE A 93 30.00 42.86 8.00
CA ILE A 93 29.24 41.70 8.49
C ILE A 93 29.89 41.12 9.75
N TYR A 94 29.15 41.13 10.86
CA TYR A 94 29.54 40.46 12.10
C TYR A 94 29.24 38.96 12.06
N SER A 95 28.06 38.60 11.55
CA SER A 95 27.59 37.21 11.43
C SER A 95 26.47 37.13 10.41
N GLN A 96 26.42 36.02 9.68
CA GLN A 96 25.21 35.53 9.04
C GLN A 96 24.70 34.31 9.82
N GLU A 97 23.40 34.01 9.72
CA GLU A 97 22.70 32.93 10.45
C GLU A 97 23.03 32.82 11.96
N TYR A 98 23.09 33.95 12.67
CA TYR A 98 23.46 33.95 14.09
C TYR A 98 22.41 33.25 14.95
N LEU A 99 22.81 32.16 15.62
CA LEU A 99 21.95 31.39 16.50
C LEU A 99 21.75 32.06 17.88
N ILE A 100 20.57 32.63 18.07
CA ILE A 100 20.03 32.89 19.41
C ILE A 100 19.61 31.55 20.01
N ASN A 101 20.26 31.15 21.10
CA ASN A 101 19.92 29.95 21.87
C ASN A 101 19.93 30.32 23.36
N THR A 102 18.79 30.18 24.02
CA THR A 102 18.58 30.44 25.45
C THR A 102 17.68 29.36 26.04
N LYS A 103 17.52 29.30 27.37
CA LYS A 103 16.61 28.33 28.02
C LYS A 103 15.14 28.44 27.55
N ARG A 104 14.70 29.62 27.10
CA ARG A 104 13.30 29.89 26.70
C ARG A 104 13.13 29.98 25.17
N PHE A 105 14.11 30.53 24.46
CA PHE A 105 13.99 30.89 23.05
C PHE A 105 15.15 30.37 22.19
N LYS A 106 14.81 29.92 20.97
CA LYS A 106 15.73 29.58 19.89
C LYS A 106 15.27 30.29 18.60
N GLY A 107 16.18 31.03 17.97
CA GLY A 107 15.94 31.77 16.72
C GLY A 107 17.23 31.99 15.94
N ILE A 108 17.11 32.20 14.63
CA ILE A 108 18.25 32.41 13.73
C ILE A 108 18.10 33.81 13.14
N VAL A 109 19.11 34.65 13.30
CA VAL A 109 19.17 36.01 12.78
C VAL A 109 19.95 35.99 11.48
N ASP A 110 19.35 36.37 10.36
CA ASP A 110 19.97 36.19 9.04
C ASP A 110 21.26 37.00 8.88
N LEU A 111 21.26 38.26 9.31
CA LEU A 111 22.39 39.17 9.15
C LEU A 111 22.54 40.08 10.37
N ILE A 112 23.76 40.13 10.90
CA ILE A 112 24.20 41.11 11.91
C ILE A 112 25.34 41.92 11.29
N VAL A 113 25.20 43.24 11.28
CA VAL A 113 26.19 44.21 10.82
C VAL A 113 26.81 44.90 12.03
N LYS A 114 28.13 45.08 12.06
CA LYS A 114 28.84 45.80 13.13
C LYS A 114 29.11 47.25 12.74
N ASN A 115 28.79 48.16 13.65
CA ASN A 115 29.07 49.58 13.53
C ASN A 115 30.39 49.95 14.23
N ASP A 116 31.01 51.06 13.82
CA ASP A 116 32.28 51.55 14.39
C ASP A 116 32.16 51.98 15.86
N ASP A 117 30.96 52.39 16.28
CA ASP A 117 30.61 52.71 17.68
C ASP A 117 30.46 51.47 18.58
N GLY A 118 30.67 50.27 18.03
CA GLY A 118 30.53 48.98 18.73
C GLY A 118 29.10 48.49 18.91
N THR A 119 28.10 49.20 18.35
CA THR A 119 26.72 48.69 18.23
C THR A 119 26.60 47.72 17.05
N VAL A 120 25.45 47.04 16.95
CA VAL A 120 25.11 46.21 15.80
C VAL A 120 23.75 46.60 15.22
N ASP A 121 23.62 46.47 13.90
CA ASP A 121 22.34 46.52 13.19
C ASP A 121 21.93 45.09 12.79
N VAL A 122 20.65 44.78 12.87
CA VAL A 122 20.11 43.44 12.62
C VAL A 122 19.14 43.46 11.45
N PHE A 123 19.39 42.60 10.47
CA PHE A 123 18.57 42.46 9.27
C PHE A 123 18.09 41.02 9.08
N ASP A 124 16.91 40.89 8.48
CA ASP A 124 16.29 39.64 8.08
C ASP A 124 15.90 39.71 6.59
N PHE A 125 16.15 38.64 5.83
CA PHE A 125 15.94 38.60 4.38
C PHE A 125 14.54 38.08 4.06
N LYS A 126 13.75 38.84 3.27
CA LYS A 126 12.42 38.40 2.83
C LYS A 126 12.33 38.36 1.30
N TYR A 127 12.14 37.17 0.74
CA TYR A 127 11.82 36.98 -0.69
C TYR A 127 10.32 37.16 -0.94
N SER A 128 9.86 38.41 -0.92
CA SER A 128 8.43 38.76 -1.02
C SER A 128 8.22 40.21 -1.43
N ASN A 129 7.02 40.50 -1.95
CA ASN A 129 6.55 41.85 -2.27
C ASN A 129 5.63 42.43 -1.18
N ALA A 130 5.26 41.64 -0.15
CA ALA A 130 4.25 42.00 0.85
C ALA A 130 4.84 42.80 2.04
N ILE A 131 5.50 43.92 1.74
CA ILE A 131 6.33 44.68 2.68
C ILE A 131 5.57 45.03 3.97
N GLU A 132 4.40 45.67 3.84
CA GLU A 132 3.58 46.14 4.98
C GLU A 132 3.32 45.03 6.01
N HIS A 133 2.97 43.83 5.55
CA HIS A 133 2.70 42.69 6.42
C HIS A 133 3.93 42.24 7.24
N TYR A 134 5.12 42.32 6.66
CA TYR A 134 6.36 42.01 7.39
C TYR A 134 6.75 43.11 8.38
N MET A 135 6.45 44.39 8.08
CA MET A 135 6.71 45.50 9.01
C MET A 135 5.93 45.37 10.33
N GLU A 136 4.81 44.64 10.35
CA GLU A 136 4.05 44.34 11.57
C GLU A 136 4.55 43.10 12.34
N SER A 137 5.51 42.35 11.78
CA SER A 137 5.98 41.07 12.32
C SER A 137 6.69 41.21 13.67
N PRO A 138 6.36 40.38 14.69
CA PRO A 138 7.05 40.44 15.98
C PRO A 138 8.51 39.94 15.91
N GLN A 139 8.92 39.29 14.81
CA GLN A 139 10.19 38.56 14.68
C GLN A 139 11.44 39.37 15.08
N LEU A 140 11.66 40.54 14.46
CA LEU A 140 12.86 41.36 14.71
C LEU A 140 12.88 41.96 16.14
N HIS A 141 11.72 42.27 16.71
CA HIS A 141 11.61 42.75 18.08
C HIS A 141 12.03 41.67 19.09
N ILE A 142 11.60 40.42 18.87
CA ILE A 142 12.00 39.28 19.68
C ILE A 142 13.51 39.02 19.54
N TYR A 143 14.07 39.14 18.33
CA TYR A 143 15.50 39.01 18.10
C TYR A 143 16.31 40.06 18.86
N LYS A 144 15.93 41.36 18.78
CA LYS A 144 16.56 42.43 19.58
C LYS A 144 16.58 42.09 21.06
N TYR A 145 15.43 41.77 21.63
CA TYR A 145 15.30 41.47 23.06
C TYR A 145 16.25 40.35 23.52
N PHE A 146 16.29 39.22 22.82
CA PHE A 146 17.17 38.11 23.20
C PHE A 146 18.65 38.32 22.83
N MET A 147 18.97 39.20 21.88
CA MET A 147 20.35 39.61 21.60
C MET A 147 20.88 40.56 22.66
N GLU A 148 20.07 41.53 23.12
CA GLU A 148 20.47 42.46 24.18
C GLU A 148 20.68 41.72 25.52
N GLN A 149 19.89 40.68 25.80
CA GLN A 149 20.15 39.76 26.92
C GLN A 149 21.49 38.97 26.81
N LYS A 150 22.06 38.84 25.60
CA LYS A 150 23.40 38.27 25.37
C LYS A 150 24.52 39.33 25.42
N GLY A 151 24.18 40.60 25.66
CA GLY A 151 25.14 41.71 25.75
C GLY A 151 25.39 42.50 24.45
N PHE A 152 24.65 42.21 23.37
CA PHE A 152 24.67 43.06 22.18
C PHE A 152 24.01 44.42 22.46
N LYS A 153 24.41 45.47 21.73
CA LYS A 153 23.70 46.75 21.68
C LYS A 153 23.10 46.91 20.29
N VAL A 154 21.80 46.65 20.14
CA VAL A 154 21.15 46.61 18.83
C VAL A 154 20.62 48.00 18.47
N ARG A 155 21.28 48.68 17.53
CA ARG A 155 20.95 50.05 17.13
C ARG A 155 19.77 50.07 16.14
N LYS A 156 19.90 49.43 14.98
CA LYS A 156 18.80 49.30 14.00
C LYS A 156 18.26 47.89 13.86
N LEU A 157 16.99 47.81 13.45
CA LEU A 157 16.32 46.61 12.95
C LEU A 157 15.84 46.91 11.53
N GLY A 158 15.89 45.93 10.63
CA GLY A 158 15.27 46.09 9.32
C GLY A 158 15.06 44.79 8.56
N PHE A 159 14.29 44.89 7.49
CA PHE A 159 14.14 43.83 6.50
C PHE A 159 14.84 44.22 5.20
N ILE A 160 15.48 43.24 4.58
CA ILE A 160 16.00 43.35 3.21
C ILE A 160 15.04 42.54 2.34
N PHE A 161 14.24 43.25 1.53
CA PHE A 161 13.23 42.68 0.65
C PHE A 161 13.82 42.39 -0.73
N ILE A 162 13.91 41.09 -1.06
CA ILE A 162 14.26 40.62 -2.40
C ILE A 162 12.95 40.47 -3.19
N PRO A 163 12.77 41.16 -4.33
CA PRO A 163 11.50 41.19 -5.05
C PRO A 163 11.13 39.83 -5.67
N LYS A 164 9.91 39.36 -5.41
CA LYS A 164 9.37 38.09 -5.93
C LYS A 164 8.60 38.31 -7.24
N ILE A 165 9.33 38.29 -8.36
CA ILE A 165 8.75 38.46 -9.70
C ILE A 165 7.79 37.31 -10.03
N SER A 166 6.51 37.64 -10.18
CA SER A 166 5.40 36.67 -10.24
C SER A 166 4.59 36.77 -11.54
N ILE A 167 5.27 36.92 -12.67
CA ILE A 167 4.64 36.91 -13.99
C ILE A 167 4.23 35.51 -14.44
N ARG A 168 3.13 35.43 -15.20
CA ARG A 168 2.69 34.20 -15.89
C ARG A 168 3.06 34.26 -17.38
N GLN A 169 3.27 33.11 -18.00
CA GLN A 169 3.45 32.97 -19.44
C GLN A 169 2.11 33.24 -20.15
N LYS A 170 2.12 34.03 -21.23
CA LYS A 170 0.93 34.32 -22.04
C LYS A 170 0.64 33.16 -23.01
N LYS A 171 -0.59 33.05 -23.52
CA LYS A 171 -0.97 31.96 -24.44
C LYS A 171 -0.24 32.04 -25.78
N GLU A 172 0.10 33.25 -26.20
CA GLU A 172 0.76 33.59 -27.48
C GLU A 172 2.30 33.65 -27.35
N GLU A 173 2.83 33.35 -26.16
CA GLU A 173 4.23 33.53 -25.80
C GLU A 173 4.93 32.18 -25.66
N ASP A 174 5.93 31.92 -26.49
CA ASP A 174 6.82 30.77 -26.32
C ASP A 174 7.73 30.94 -25.09
N LEU A 175 8.28 29.83 -24.61
CA LEU A 175 9.10 29.77 -23.40
C LEU A 175 10.35 30.68 -23.46
N TYR A 176 10.91 30.89 -24.65
CA TYR A 176 12.08 31.75 -24.84
C TYR A 176 11.72 33.24 -24.72
N LYS A 177 10.61 33.66 -25.34
CA LYS A 177 10.04 35.01 -25.15
C LYS A 177 9.65 35.24 -23.69
N PHE A 178 9.04 34.27 -23.02
CA PHE A 178 8.71 34.36 -21.60
C PHE A 178 9.95 34.59 -20.74
N ARG A 179 11.02 33.79 -20.93
CA ARG A 179 12.27 33.94 -20.18
C ARG A 179 12.97 35.28 -20.45
N LYS A 180 12.89 35.80 -21.69
CA LYS A 180 13.34 37.18 -22.00
C LYS A 180 12.57 38.24 -21.22
N ARG A 181 11.24 38.13 -21.16
CA ARG A 181 10.40 39.06 -20.39
C ARG A 181 10.65 38.95 -18.89
N LEU A 182 10.82 37.73 -18.36
CA LEU A 182 11.21 37.51 -16.96
C LEU A 182 12.51 38.23 -16.61
N LEU A 183 13.52 38.18 -17.48
CA LEU A 183 14.79 38.91 -17.32
C LEU A 183 14.63 40.44 -17.42
N GLN A 184 13.63 40.95 -18.16
CA GLN A 184 13.32 42.39 -18.19
C GLN A 184 12.67 42.85 -16.88
N GLU A 185 11.68 42.12 -16.36
CA GLU A 185 11.06 42.38 -15.06
C GLU A 185 12.08 42.32 -13.92
N LEU A 186 12.98 41.31 -13.93
CA LEU A 186 14.08 41.19 -12.96
C LEU A 186 15.02 42.40 -13.00
N LYS A 187 15.38 42.90 -14.20
CA LYS A 187 16.20 44.11 -14.36
C LYS A 187 15.52 45.39 -13.87
N ALA A 188 14.21 45.48 -14.03
CA ALA A 188 13.41 46.60 -13.52
C ALA A 188 13.15 46.52 -12.00
N SER A 189 13.51 45.41 -11.35
CA SER A 189 13.26 45.18 -9.92
C SER A 189 14.46 45.55 -9.04
N GLU A 190 14.17 46.12 -7.88
CA GLU A 190 15.18 46.58 -6.91
C GLU A 190 14.99 45.89 -5.56
N ILE A 191 16.11 45.70 -4.84
CA ILE A 191 16.11 45.19 -3.47
C ILE A 191 15.83 46.38 -2.56
N GLN A 192 14.83 46.26 -1.69
CA GLN A 192 14.40 47.36 -0.81
C GLN A 192 14.80 47.07 0.64
N ILE A 193 15.35 48.08 1.33
CA ILE A 193 15.68 47.98 2.75
C ILE A 193 14.66 48.82 3.53
N ALA A 194 13.99 48.21 4.50
CA ALA A 194 13.01 48.89 5.35
C ALA A 194 13.44 48.83 6.83
N GLU A 195 13.49 49.98 7.50
CA GLU A 195 13.85 50.08 8.91
C GLU A 195 12.63 49.89 9.82
N VAL A 196 12.75 49.03 10.82
CA VAL A 196 11.68 48.66 11.75
C VAL A 196 11.91 49.34 13.10
N LEU A 197 10.99 50.22 13.49
CA LEU A 197 11.02 50.88 14.80
C LEU A 197 10.70 49.87 15.91
N TYR A 198 11.60 49.70 16.88
CA TYR A 198 11.43 48.71 17.94
C TYR A 198 10.19 48.96 18.82
N ASN A 199 9.30 47.96 18.89
CA ASN A 199 8.12 47.96 19.76
C ASN A 199 8.23 46.85 20.82
N PRO A 200 8.34 47.18 22.12
CA PRO A 200 8.44 46.19 23.19
C PRO A 200 7.15 45.37 23.39
N ASN A 201 5.97 45.90 23.02
CA ASN A 201 4.70 45.19 23.21
C ASN A 201 4.66 43.90 22.39
N LYS A 202 5.27 43.88 21.19
CA LYS A 202 5.44 42.68 20.35
C LYS A 202 6.22 41.56 21.05
N VAL A 203 7.10 41.90 22.00
CA VAL A 203 7.83 40.93 22.83
C VAL A 203 6.97 40.42 23.98
N ILE A 204 6.16 41.30 24.59
CA ILE A 204 5.18 40.93 25.64
C ILE A 204 4.15 39.95 25.06
N GLU A 205 3.50 40.31 23.95
CA GLU A 205 2.54 39.48 23.20
C GLU A 205 3.13 38.12 22.76
N PHE A 206 4.46 38.02 22.61
CA PHE A 206 5.13 36.76 22.30
C PHE A 206 5.34 35.91 23.56
N MET A 207 5.68 36.53 24.70
CA MET A 207 5.82 35.84 25.98
C MET A 207 4.46 35.34 26.50
N ASP A 208 3.41 36.14 26.38
CA ASP A 208 2.06 35.75 26.80
C ASP A 208 1.58 34.53 25.99
N SER A 209 1.77 34.54 24.67
CA SER A 209 1.41 33.37 23.86
C SER A 209 2.33 32.17 23.98
N ILE A 210 3.48 32.28 24.65
CA ILE A 210 4.19 31.10 25.15
C ILE A 210 3.39 30.45 26.29
N ILE A 211 2.80 31.24 27.20
CA ILE A 211 1.95 30.75 28.28
C ILE A 211 0.71 30.06 27.69
N ASP A 212 0.03 30.69 26.71
CA ASP A 212 -1.10 30.08 25.98
C ASP A 212 -0.74 28.69 25.43
N THR A 213 0.45 28.54 24.82
CA THR A 213 0.90 27.25 24.27
C THR A 213 1.20 26.17 25.33
N THR A 214 1.38 26.55 26.59
CA THR A 214 1.59 25.62 27.72
C THR A 214 0.32 25.28 28.48
N GLU A 215 -0.66 26.19 28.53
CA GLU A 215 -1.91 26.01 29.28
C GLU A 215 -3.05 25.43 28.42
N VAL A 216 -2.87 25.41 27.09
CA VAL A 216 -3.82 24.82 26.14
C VAL A 216 -4.12 23.35 26.45
N LYS A 217 -5.41 23.06 26.70
CA LYS A 217 -5.93 21.70 26.89
C LYS A 217 -6.51 21.11 25.60
N GLU A 218 -6.99 21.96 24.70
CA GLU A 218 -7.65 21.58 23.44
C GLU A 218 -7.05 22.34 22.25
N TYR A 219 -6.53 21.62 21.27
CA TYR A 219 -5.96 22.20 20.06
C TYR A 219 -7.04 22.34 18.96
N LYS A 220 -7.84 23.40 19.04
CA LYS A 220 -8.95 23.64 18.10
C LYS A 220 -8.48 23.90 16.67
N LYS A 221 -9.25 23.44 15.68
CA LYS A 221 -9.05 23.79 14.26
C LYS A 221 -9.40 25.27 14.06
N ASN A 222 -8.60 26.00 13.28
CA ASN A 222 -8.91 27.37 12.85
C ASN A 222 -9.04 27.41 11.30
N PRO A 223 -10.22 27.07 10.75
CA PRO A 223 -10.42 27.01 9.30
C PRO A 223 -10.42 28.40 8.67
N THR A 224 -9.60 28.60 7.66
CA THR A 224 -9.47 29.86 6.90
C THR A 224 -9.17 29.56 5.43
N ASN A 225 -9.21 30.56 4.55
CA ASN A 225 -8.80 30.42 3.15
C ASN A 225 -7.30 30.02 2.99
N LEU A 226 -6.50 30.14 4.05
CA LEU A 226 -5.10 29.68 4.07
C LEU A 226 -4.98 28.15 4.31
N CYS A 227 -6.08 27.45 4.60
CA CYS A 227 -6.07 25.99 4.75
C CYS A 227 -5.62 25.26 3.48
N SER A 228 -5.93 25.79 2.28
CA SER A 228 -5.46 25.23 1.01
C SER A 228 -3.98 25.48 0.70
N TRP A 229 -3.26 26.13 1.63
CA TRP A 229 -1.80 26.25 1.65
C TRP A 229 -1.20 25.57 2.90
N CYS A 230 -2.01 24.81 3.65
CA CYS A 230 -1.57 24.06 4.81
C CYS A 230 -1.10 22.67 4.38
N GLU A 231 0.13 22.31 4.75
CA GLU A 231 0.69 20.96 4.58
C GLU A 231 -0.15 19.82 5.18
N TYR A 232 -1.07 20.15 6.09
CA TYR A 232 -2.00 19.21 6.74
C TYR A 232 -3.44 19.30 6.20
N GLU A 233 -3.71 19.99 5.09
CA GLU A 233 -5.08 20.12 4.55
C GLU A 233 -5.77 18.76 4.38
N GLU A 234 -5.05 17.79 3.82
CA GLU A 234 -5.59 16.45 3.54
C GLU A 234 -5.93 15.67 4.82
N TYR A 235 -5.03 15.68 5.80
CA TYR A 235 -5.24 15.06 7.11
C TYR A 235 -6.30 15.79 7.95
N CYS A 236 -6.43 17.11 7.80
CA CYS A 236 -7.24 17.95 8.68
C CYS A 236 -8.67 18.17 8.17
N LEU A 237 -8.85 18.33 6.85
CA LEU A 237 -10.13 18.66 6.22
C LEU A 237 -10.67 17.54 5.33
N LYS A 238 -9.81 16.74 4.69
CA LYS A 238 -10.24 15.59 3.86
C LYS A 238 -10.30 14.27 4.65
N GLU A 239 -9.85 14.29 5.91
CA GLU A 239 -9.80 13.13 6.83
C GLU A 239 -9.11 11.89 6.24
N ILE A 240 -8.13 12.12 5.35
CA ILE A 240 -7.38 11.03 4.70
C ILE A 240 -6.41 10.43 5.71
N ASP A 241 -6.76 9.25 6.23
CA ASP A 241 -5.85 8.37 6.95
C ASP A 241 -5.26 7.32 5.99
N TYR A 242 -3.94 7.21 5.96
CA TYR A 242 -3.20 6.23 5.16
C TYR A 242 -2.97 4.90 5.92
N MET A 243 -3.46 4.78 7.16
CA MET A 243 -3.35 3.58 7.99
C MET A 243 -4.39 2.51 7.61
N LEU A 244 -4.19 1.87 6.46
CA LEU A 244 -5.10 0.85 5.90
C LEU A 244 -5.07 -0.53 6.60
N LEU A 245 -4.25 -0.72 7.64
CA LEU A 245 -4.13 -2.00 8.34
C LEU A 245 -5.03 -2.05 9.59
N PRO A 246 -5.61 -3.21 9.95
CA PRO A 246 -6.30 -3.38 11.21
C PRO A 246 -5.33 -3.21 12.40
N LYS A 247 -5.88 -2.89 13.57
CA LYS A 247 -5.12 -2.86 14.82
C LYS A 247 -4.40 -4.19 15.06
N ASN A 248 -3.20 -4.13 15.65
CA ASN A 248 -2.39 -5.29 16.01
C ASN A 248 -2.91 -5.96 17.30
N GLU A 249 -4.18 -6.37 17.27
CA GLU A 249 -4.91 -6.99 18.38
C GLU A 249 -5.37 -8.39 17.94
N ARG A 250 -5.26 -9.39 18.82
CA ARG A 250 -5.73 -10.75 18.51
C ARG A 250 -7.25 -10.79 18.48
N ARG A 251 -7.83 -11.27 17.38
CA ARG A 251 -9.26 -11.51 17.26
C ARG A 251 -9.69 -12.67 18.16
N GLU A 252 -10.80 -12.50 18.87
CA GLU A 252 -11.47 -13.60 19.57
C GLU A 252 -11.99 -14.63 18.56
N ARG A 253 -11.83 -15.92 18.87
CA ARG A 253 -12.46 -16.99 18.09
C ARG A 253 -13.93 -17.08 18.49
N LYS A 254 -14.82 -16.80 17.55
CA LYS A 254 -16.25 -17.11 17.69
C LYS A 254 -16.48 -18.58 17.34
N ILE A 255 -17.50 -19.19 17.93
CA ILE A 255 -17.98 -20.51 17.53
C ILE A 255 -18.55 -20.39 16.12
N ASP A 256 -18.11 -21.25 15.22
CA ASP A 256 -18.64 -21.34 13.86
C ASP A 256 -19.74 -22.42 13.81
N THR A 257 -20.99 -21.97 13.74
CA THR A 257 -22.16 -22.83 13.56
C THR A 257 -22.63 -22.90 12.10
N ASN A 258 -21.95 -22.23 11.18
CA ASN A 258 -22.31 -22.14 9.75
C ASN A 258 -21.07 -22.35 8.85
N PRO A 259 -20.33 -23.46 9.01
CA PRO A 259 -19.14 -23.72 8.22
C PRO A 259 -19.45 -23.84 6.73
N ASP A 260 -18.50 -23.45 5.88
CA ASP A 260 -18.53 -23.88 4.48
C ASP A 260 -18.49 -25.41 4.43
N LEU A 261 -19.38 -26.02 3.66
CA LEU A 261 -19.75 -27.44 3.80
C LEU A 261 -19.72 -28.16 2.45
N TRP A 262 -19.15 -29.36 2.42
CA TRP A 262 -19.35 -30.30 1.31
C TRP A 262 -19.98 -31.59 1.85
N ILE A 263 -21.22 -31.86 1.45
CA ILE A 263 -21.90 -33.11 1.73
C ILE A 263 -21.91 -34.01 0.49
N TYR A 264 -21.51 -35.26 0.65
CA TYR A 264 -21.60 -36.24 -0.44
C TYR A 264 -22.16 -37.58 0.06
N ALA A 265 -22.91 -38.26 -0.80
CA ALA A 265 -23.60 -39.50 -0.49
C ALA A 265 -24.17 -40.14 -1.76
N ASP A 266 -24.64 -41.37 -1.66
CA ASP A 266 -25.44 -41.99 -2.73
C ASP A 266 -26.74 -41.20 -3.00
N SER A 267 -27.41 -41.54 -4.10
CA SER A 267 -28.73 -41.04 -4.47
C SER A 267 -29.78 -41.41 -3.42
N TYR A 268 -30.85 -40.63 -3.30
CA TYR A 268 -31.98 -40.86 -2.37
C TYR A 268 -31.66 -40.87 -0.86
N VAL A 269 -30.40 -40.70 -0.44
CA VAL A 269 -30.00 -40.53 0.98
C VAL A 269 -30.59 -39.25 1.61
N GLY A 270 -30.98 -38.26 0.79
CA GLY A 270 -31.62 -37.01 1.25
C GLY A 270 -30.67 -35.84 1.47
N LYS A 271 -29.60 -35.73 0.67
CA LYS A 271 -28.61 -34.64 0.74
C LYS A 271 -29.26 -33.25 0.65
N SER A 272 -30.02 -33.01 -0.41
CA SER A 272 -30.67 -31.72 -0.68
C SER A 272 -31.71 -31.39 0.39
N THR A 273 -32.52 -32.37 0.82
CA THR A 273 -33.48 -32.24 1.95
C THR A 273 -32.82 -31.96 3.31
N PHE A 274 -31.58 -32.41 3.53
CA PHE A 274 -30.81 -32.04 4.72
C PHE A 274 -30.35 -30.59 4.65
N ILE A 275 -29.85 -30.15 3.48
CA ILE A 275 -29.38 -28.77 3.27
C ILE A 275 -30.55 -27.76 3.24
N ASP A 276 -31.72 -28.14 2.73
CA ASP A 276 -32.94 -27.32 2.68
C ASP A 276 -33.49 -26.91 4.08
N GLN A 277 -32.93 -27.45 5.16
CA GLN A 277 -33.25 -27.03 6.53
C GLN A 277 -32.53 -25.74 6.96
N TYR A 278 -31.65 -25.18 6.12
CA TYR A 278 -31.03 -23.88 6.36
C TYR A 278 -31.93 -22.72 5.89
N ASP A 279 -32.10 -21.70 6.74
CA ASP A 279 -32.69 -20.42 6.35
C ASP A 279 -31.85 -19.69 5.28
N ASP A 280 -32.42 -18.68 4.61
CA ASP A 280 -31.73 -17.74 3.70
C ASP A 280 -30.83 -18.42 2.65
N LEU A 281 -31.29 -19.57 2.14
CA LEU A 281 -30.58 -20.47 1.24
C LEU A 281 -31.03 -20.28 -0.21
N LEU A 282 -30.06 -20.29 -1.14
CA LEU A 282 -30.27 -20.37 -2.58
C LEU A 282 -29.64 -21.64 -3.14
N PHE A 283 -30.43 -22.48 -3.82
CA PHE A 283 -29.91 -23.60 -4.60
C PHE A 283 -29.55 -23.18 -6.02
N LEU A 284 -28.34 -23.54 -6.45
CA LEU A 284 -27.89 -23.56 -7.83
C LEU A 284 -27.95 -25.01 -8.31
N ASN A 285 -29.10 -25.40 -8.87
CA ASN A 285 -29.41 -26.80 -9.18
C ASN A 285 -29.07 -27.15 -10.64
N THR A 286 -28.31 -28.21 -10.86
CA THR A 286 -27.88 -28.69 -12.20
C THR A 286 -28.69 -29.88 -12.69
N ASP A 287 -29.14 -30.76 -11.79
CA ASP A 287 -29.70 -32.06 -12.14
C ASP A 287 -31.24 -32.06 -12.36
N GLY A 288 -31.90 -30.95 -12.00
CA GLY A 288 -33.34 -30.73 -12.15
C GLY A 288 -34.21 -31.28 -11.02
N ASN A 289 -33.64 -31.89 -9.97
CA ASN A 289 -34.37 -32.56 -8.90
C ASN A 289 -34.78 -31.60 -7.77
N THR A 290 -35.82 -30.79 -8.01
CA THR A 290 -36.26 -29.72 -7.07
C THR A 290 -37.50 -30.05 -6.24
N ASP A 291 -38.16 -31.18 -6.49
CA ASP A 291 -39.53 -31.42 -6.01
C ASP A 291 -39.64 -31.71 -4.50
N ASN A 292 -38.51 -31.96 -3.83
CA ASN A 292 -38.42 -32.30 -2.40
C ASN A 292 -37.65 -31.24 -1.59
N THR A 293 -37.57 -30.01 -2.10
CA THR A 293 -36.90 -28.84 -1.51
C THR A 293 -37.81 -27.62 -1.57
N THR A 294 -37.70 -26.75 -0.57
CA THR A 294 -38.57 -25.57 -0.38
C THR A 294 -37.86 -24.24 -0.59
N SER A 295 -36.53 -24.22 -0.48
CA SER A 295 -35.69 -23.05 -0.70
C SER A 295 -35.72 -22.57 -2.16
N PRO A 296 -35.53 -21.26 -2.43
CA PRO A 296 -35.38 -20.72 -3.78
C PRO A 296 -34.33 -21.47 -4.62
N VAL A 297 -34.63 -21.67 -5.91
CA VAL A 297 -33.77 -22.40 -6.85
C VAL A 297 -33.53 -21.62 -8.14
N ILE A 298 -32.26 -21.53 -8.55
CA ILE A 298 -31.85 -21.19 -9.91
C ILE A 298 -31.40 -22.48 -10.60
N ARG A 299 -32.04 -22.84 -11.72
CA ARG A 299 -31.62 -23.99 -12.54
C ARG A 299 -30.47 -23.60 -13.47
N ILE A 300 -29.36 -24.30 -13.32
CA ILE A 300 -28.13 -24.18 -14.09
C ILE A 300 -28.19 -25.23 -15.21
N MET A 301 -28.72 -24.82 -16.37
CA MET A 301 -28.92 -25.71 -17.52
C MET A 301 -28.69 -24.98 -18.85
N ASP A 302 -28.32 -25.72 -19.88
CA ASP A 302 -28.24 -25.20 -21.25
C ASP A 302 -29.61 -24.67 -21.70
N LYS A 303 -29.65 -23.47 -22.28
CA LYS A 303 -30.85 -22.96 -22.97
C LYS A 303 -30.59 -22.84 -24.46
N VAL A 304 -31.52 -23.35 -25.24
CA VAL A 304 -31.50 -23.33 -26.71
C VAL A 304 -32.78 -22.66 -27.18
N TRP A 305 -32.65 -21.69 -28.08
CA TRP A 305 -33.78 -21.00 -28.73
C TRP A 305 -33.47 -20.71 -30.20
N TRP A 306 -34.45 -20.21 -30.93
CA TRP A 306 -34.33 -19.93 -32.36
C TRP A 306 -34.58 -18.45 -32.63
N GLU A 307 -33.64 -17.79 -33.30
CA GLU A 307 -33.77 -16.44 -33.82
C GLU A 307 -33.93 -16.52 -35.34
N GLY A 308 -35.18 -16.56 -35.80
CA GLY A 308 -35.51 -16.84 -37.20
C GLY A 308 -35.09 -18.26 -37.59
N ARG A 309 -34.02 -18.39 -38.37
CA ARG A 309 -33.43 -19.68 -38.79
C ARG A 309 -32.13 -20.03 -38.07
N ILE A 310 -31.64 -19.16 -37.20
CA ILE A 310 -30.37 -19.35 -36.49
C ILE A 310 -30.68 -19.95 -35.12
N GLN A 311 -30.13 -21.12 -34.85
CA GLN A 311 -30.14 -21.70 -33.51
C GLN A 311 -29.19 -20.90 -32.61
N LYS A 312 -29.70 -20.45 -31.47
CA LYS A 312 -28.91 -19.86 -30.39
C LYS A 312 -28.82 -20.85 -29.24
N LYS A 313 -27.64 -20.95 -28.65
CA LYS A 313 -27.37 -21.71 -27.43
C LYS A 313 -26.71 -20.78 -26.43
N LYS A 314 -27.02 -20.99 -25.16
CA LYS A 314 -26.28 -20.49 -24.00
C LYS A 314 -26.03 -21.65 -23.06
N PHE A 315 -24.77 -21.83 -22.67
CA PHE A 315 -24.34 -22.95 -21.85
C PHE A 315 -24.76 -22.76 -20.38
N ALA A 316 -24.98 -23.88 -19.69
CA ALA A 316 -25.23 -23.91 -18.25
C ALA A 316 -24.13 -23.16 -17.45
N TRP A 317 -22.87 -23.28 -17.88
CA TRP A 317 -21.76 -22.54 -17.27
C TRP A 317 -21.92 -21.02 -17.37
N GLU A 318 -22.39 -20.50 -18.50
CA GLU A 318 -22.63 -19.07 -18.67
C GLU A 318 -23.75 -18.57 -17.74
N PHE A 319 -24.81 -19.37 -17.56
CA PHE A 319 -25.83 -19.07 -16.54
C PHE A 319 -25.28 -19.08 -15.11
N PHE A 320 -24.33 -19.97 -14.80
CA PHE A 320 -23.66 -19.95 -13.50
C PHE A 320 -22.81 -18.69 -13.30
N ILE A 321 -22.01 -18.29 -14.30
CA ILE A 321 -21.21 -17.05 -14.23
C ILE A 321 -22.08 -15.81 -14.04
N GLU A 322 -23.18 -15.69 -14.79
CA GLU A 322 -24.15 -14.60 -14.60
C GLU A 322 -24.82 -14.62 -13.22
N THR A 323 -25.06 -15.81 -12.66
CA THR A 323 -25.61 -15.93 -11.30
C THR A 323 -24.60 -15.44 -10.26
N VAL A 324 -23.30 -15.71 -10.44
CA VAL A 324 -22.23 -15.15 -9.60
C VAL A 324 -22.16 -13.62 -9.75
N GLU A 325 -22.39 -13.08 -10.95
CA GLU A 325 -22.44 -11.64 -11.23
C GLU A 325 -23.66 -10.94 -10.61
N GLU A 326 -24.80 -11.62 -10.51
CA GLU A 326 -25.96 -11.11 -9.78
C GLU A 326 -25.68 -11.10 -8.26
N LEU A 327 -25.11 -12.19 -7.74
CA LEU A 327 -24.71 -12.31 -6.34
C LEU A 327 -23.61 -11.32 -5.92
N GLU A 328 -22.79 -10.84 -6.85
CA GLU A 328 -21.79 -9.78 -6.64
C GLU A 328 -22.38 -8.41 -6.34
N LYS A 329 -23.59 -8.11 -6.85
CA LYS A 329 -24.26 -6.82 -6.62
C LYS A 329 -24.69 -6.63 -5.17
N LYS A 330 -24.81 -7.72 -4.40
CA LYS A 330 -25.28 -7.75 -3.00
C LYS A 330 -26.68 -7.18 -2.78
N ASP A 331 -27.50 -7.12 -3.82
CA ASP A 331 -28.92 -6.72 -3.78
C ASP A 331 -29.82 -7.94 -3.53
N ASN A 332 -29.59 -8.63 -2.40
CA ASN A 332 -30.36 -9.79 -1.93
C ASN A 332 -30.15 -10.02 -0.42
N ASP A 333 -30.97 -10.88 0.17
CA ASP A 333 -30.98 -11.25 1.59
C ASP A 333 -30.40 -12.65 1.88
N PHE A 334 -29.97 -13.39 0.86
CA PHE A 334 -29.38 -14.72 1.01
C PHE A 334 -28.11 -14.69 1.85
N LYS A 335 -27.94 -15.71 2.69
CA LYS A 335 -26.70 -15.94 3.48
C LYS A 335 -25.91 -17.14 2.98
N ARG A 336 -26.55 -18.04 2.23
CA ARG A 336 -26.03 -19.37 1.90
C ARG A 336 -26.30 -19.71 0.43
N ILE A 337 -25.29 -20.22 -0.26
CA ILE A 337 -25.37 -20.65 -1.66
C ILE A 337 -25.00 -22.13 -1.73
N CYS A 338 -25.93 -22.97 -2.19
CA CYS A 338 -25.70 -24.40 -2.36
C CYS A 338 -25.60 -24.78 -3.85
N ILE A 339 -24.54 -25.48 -4.24
CA ILE A 339 -24.37 -26.05 -5.58
C ILE A 339 -24.75 -27.52 -5.54
N ASP A 340 -25.81 -27.89 -6.27
CA ASP A 340 -26.39 -29.24 -6.31
C ASP A 340 -26.63 -29.68 -7.76
N LEU A 341 -25.68 -30.32 -8.45
CA LEU A 341 -24.48 -31.02 -8.00
C LEU A 341 -23.20 -30.35 -8.49
N VAL A 342 -22.16 -30.35 -7.64
CA VAL A 342 -20.88 -29.69 -7.93
C VAL A 342 -20.08 -30.40 -9.04
N GLU A 343 -20.24 -31.71 -9.21
CA GLU A 343 -19.64 -32.46 -10.33
C GLU A 343 -20.29 -32.18 -11.69
N ASP A 344 -21.62 -32.03 -11.73
CA ASP A 344 -22.35 -31.70 -12.96
C ASP A 344 -22.00 -30.27 -13.41
N LEU A 345 -21.84 -29.34 -12.45
CA LEU A 345 -21.34 -27.99 -12.71
C LEU A 345 -19.91 -28.00 -13.30
N TYR A 346 -19.05 -28.91 -12.84
CA TYR A 346 -17.71 -29.08 -13.42
C TYR A 346 -17.78 -29.58 -14.87
N GLU A 347 -18.67 -30.52 -15.19
CA GLU A 347 -18.88 -30.97 -16.57
C GLU A 347 -19.48 -29.85 -17.45
N HIS A 348 -20.38 -29.02 -16.93
CA HIS A 348 -20.85 -27.83 -17.64
C HIS A 348 -19.72 -26.84 -17.97
N CYS A 349 -18.79 -26.61 -17.02
CA CYS A 349 -17.59 -25.80 -17.27
C CYS A 349 -16.69 -26.41 -18.36
N ARG A 350 -16.54 -27.74 -18.34
CA ARG A 350 -15.74 -28.51 -19.30
C ARG A 350 -16.30 -28.35 -20.72
N LEU A 351 -17.60 -28.59 -20.91
CA LEU A 351 -18.30 -28.44 -22.20
C LEU A 351 -18.26 -27.00 -22.74
N TYR A 352 -18.40 -25.99 -21.88
CA TYR A 352 -18.22 -24.59 -22.29
C TYR A 352 -16.77 -24.29 -22.71
N THR A 353 -15.78 -24.82 -21.99
CA THR A 353 -14.36 -24.63 -22.32
C THR A 353 -14.00 -25.29 -23.64
N TYR A 354 -14.61 -26.43 -23.97
CA TYR A 354 -14.45 -27.14 -25.24
C TYR A 354 -14.93 -26.30 -26.43
N ASP A 355 -16.16 -25.77 -26.36
CA ASP A 355 -16.75 -24.90 -27.38
C ASP A 355 -15.87 -23.65 -27.60
N LYS A 356 -15.47 -23.00 -26.50
CA LYS A 356 -14.55 -21.84 -26.47
C LYS A 356 -13.17 -22.12 -27.07
N LEU A 357 -12.72 -23.38 -27.07
CA LEU A 357 -11.44 -23.82 -27.64
C LEU A 357 -11.55 -24.45 -29.04
N GLY A 358 -12.76 -24.78 -29.50
CA GLY A 358 -12.97 -25.54 -30.73
C GLY A 358 -12.43 -26.98 -30.68
N VAL A 359 -12.53 -27.64 -29.51
CA VAL A 359 -12.06 -29.02 -29.30
C VAL A 359 -13.20 -29.94 -28.85
N GLU A 360 -13.08 -31.24 -29.09
CA GLU A 360 -14.07 -32.24 -28.63
C GLU A 360 -13.60 -32.96 -27.35
N HIS A 361 -12.30 -32.97 -27.07
CA HIS A 361 -11.69 -33.59 -25.89
C HIS A 361 -10.47 -32.81 -25.36
N GLU A 362 -10.12 -32.93 -24.07
CA GLU A 362 -8.99 -32.15 -23.48
C GLU A 362 -7.63 -32.41 -24.15
N GLN A 363 -7.47 -33.55 -24.82
CA GLN A 363 -6.22 -33.96 -25.46
C GLN A 363 -5.95 -33.17 -26.75
N ASP A 364 -7.00 -32.71 -27.44
CA ASP A 364 -6.91 -32.03 -28.74
C ASP A 364 -6.28 -30.63 -28.59
N ALA A 365 -6.43 -30.01 -27.41
CA ALA A 365 -5.79 -28.74 -27.04
C ALA A 365 -4.26 -28.85 -26.81
N GLY A 366 -3.67 -30.04 -27.00
CA GLY A 366 -2.27 -30.33 -26.76
C GLY A 366 -1.96 -30.76 -25.32
N PHE A 367 -0.82 -31.41 -25.13
CA PHE A 367 -0.48 -32.17 -23.92
C PHE A 367 -0.71 -31.39 -22.61
N GLY A 368 -1.74 -31.80 -21.85
CA GLY A 368 -2.12 -31.24 -20.55
C GLY A 368 -2.89 -29.91 -20.59
N LYS A 369 -2.86 -29.15 -21.69
CA LYS A 369 -3.39 -27.77 -21.74
C LYS A 369 -4.90 -27.70 -21.54
N GLY A 370 -5.69 -28.56 -22.19
CA GLY A 370 -7.15 -28.56 -22.06
C GLY A 370 -7.61 -28.76 -20.61
N TRP A 371 -7.01 -29.74 -19.92
CA TRP A 371 -7.26 -30.03 -18.50
C TRP A 371 -6.95 -28.83 -17.59
N ASP A 372 -5.84 -28.13 -17.83
CA ASP A 372 -5.47 -26.97 -17.03
C ASP A 372 -6.36 -25.75 -17.30
N MET A 373 -6.86 -25.58 -18.53
CA MET A 373 -7.81 -24.51 -18.85
C MET A 373 -9.17 -24.74 -18.19
N VAL A 374 -9.77 -25.93 -18.31
CA VAL A 374 -11.04 -26.29 -17.64
C VAL A 374 -10.91 -26.09 -16.13
N ARG A 375 -9.83 -26.61 -15.52
CA ARG A 375 -9.56 -26.48 -14.09
C ARG A 375 -9.39 -25.02 -13.65
N THR A 376 -8.75 -24.19 -14.47
CA THR A 376 -8.51 -22.77 -14.15
C THR A 376 -9.79 -21.95 -14.24
N GLU A 377 -10.58 -22.13 -15.31
CA GLU A 377 -11.90 -21.51 -15.49
C GLU A 377 -12.81 -21.85 -14.29
N TYR A 378 -12.97 -23.15 -14.02
CA TYR A 378 -13.83 -23.65 -12.94
C TYR A 378 -13.44 -23.11 -11.56
N LEU A 379 -12.16 -23.29 -11.17
CA LEU A 379 -11.69 -22.88 -9.84
C LEU A 379 -11.65 -21.36 -9.67
N SER A 380 -11.56 -20.58 -10.76
CA SER A 380 -11.62 -19.12 -10.69
C SER A 380 -13.04 -18.64 -10.36
N ALA A 381 -14.05 -19.23 -11.01
CA ALA A 381 -15.45 -18.91 -10.73
C ALA A 381 -15.89 -19.34 -9.33
N ILE A 382 -15.49 -20.53 -8.87
CA ILE A 382 -15.77 -20.99 -7.49
C ILE A 382 -15.09 -20.08 -6.45
N LYS A 383 -13.85 -19.64 -6.69
CA LYS A 383 -13.18 -18.65 -5.82
C LYS A 383 -13.87 -17.28 -5.83
N ARG A 384 -14.34 -16.82 -7.00
CA ARG A 384 -15.12 -15.58 -7.16
C ARG A 384 -16.36 -15.64 -6.26
N LEU A 385 -17.16 -16.69 -6.38
CA LEU A 385 -18.34 -16.93 -5.54
C LEU A 385 -18.02 -16.99 -4.04
N LYS A 386 -17.00 -17.75 -3.63
CA LYS A 386 -16.59 -17.81 -2.20
C LYS A 386 -16.15 -16.45 -1.66
N ASN A 387 -15.43 -15.65 -2.44
CA ASN A 387 -14.95 -14.33 -2.01
C ASN A 387 -16.08 -13.31 -1.76
N LEU A 388 -17.31 -13.61 -2.16
CA LEU A 388 -18.47 -12.78 -1.87
C LEU A 388 -18.91 -12.87 -0.39
N GLY A 389 -18.43 -13.85 0.37
CA GLY A 389 -18.72 -13.98 1.81
C GLY A 389 -20.11 -14.50 2.15
N TYR A 390 -20.74 -15.25 1.25
CA TYR A 390 -21.84 -16.17 1.61
C TYR A 390 -21.25 -17.48 2.15
N GLN A 391 -22.01 -18.23 2.96
CA GLN A 391 -21.69 -19.62 3.27
C GLN A 391 -21.83 -20.45 1.97
N ILE A 392 -20.81 -21.22 1.62
CA ILE A 392 -20.78 -22.06 0.43
C ILE A 392 -21.03 -23.51 0.81
N ILE A 393 -22.02 -24.11 0.14
CA ILE A 393 -22.40 -25.51 0.31
C ILE A 393 -22.24 -26.24 -1.04
N TYR A 394 -21.59 -27.40 -1.03
CA TYR A 394 -21.50 -28.29 -2.18
C TYR A 394 -22.24 -29.60 -1.88
N ILE A 395 -22.98 -30.10 -2.86
CA ILE A 395 -23.59 -31.43 -2.85
C ILE A 395 -22.96 -32.29 -3.96
N SER A 396 -22.61 -33.53 -3.61
CA SER A 396 -22.15 -34.54 -4.58
C SER A 396 -22.83 -35.91 -4.42
N LYS A 397 -22.90 -36.66 -5.51
CA LYS A 397 -23.02 -38.12 -5.53
C LYS A 397 -21.72 -38.73 -5.00
N GLU A 398 -21.79 -39.91 -4.39
CA GLU A 398 -20.61 -40.69 -4.02
C GLU A 398 -20.24 -41.71 -5.10
N VAL A 399 -18.95 -42.04 -5.17
CA VAL A 399 -18.42 -43.13 -5.99
C VAL A 399 -17.57 -44.06 -5.13
N VAL A 400 -17.76 -45.35 -5.36
CA VAL A 400 -17.00 -46.43 -4.72
C VAL A 400 -15.89 -46.87 -5.67
N LYS A 401 -14.63 -46.71 -5.24
CA LYS A 401 -13.43 -47.14 -5.97
C LYS A 401 -12.80 -48.34 -5.24
N GLU A 402 -12.52 -49.44 -5.94
CA GLU A 402 -11.68 -50.51 -5.38
C GLU A 402 -10.19 -50.18 -5.60
N ILE A 403 -9.43 -50.09 -4.51
CA ILE A 403 -7.98 -49.88 -4.54
C ILE A 403 -7.29 -51.19 -4.17
N ASN A 404 -6.49 -51.74 -5.09
CA ASN A 404 -5.65 -52.90 -4.80
C ASN A 404 -4.42 -52.47 -3.99
N LEU A 405 -4.31 -52.95 -2.75
CA LEU A 405 -3.14 -52.71 -1.89
C LEU A 405 -1.98 -53.63 -2.28
N LYS A 406 -0.75 -53.23 -1.92
CA LYS A 406 0.49 -53.98 -2.25
C LYS A 406 0.53 -55.43 -1.72
N ASN A 407 -0.28 -55.75 -0.73
CA ASN A 407 -0.42 -57.09 -0.14
C ASN A 407 -1.53 -57.93 -0.81
N GLY A 408 -2.13 -57.46 -1.90
CA GLY A 408 -3.24 -58.13 -2.59
C GLY A 408 -4.62 -57.94 -1.96
N ALA A 409 -4.73 -57.24 -0.82
CA ALA A 409 -6.02 -56.90 -0.24
C ALA A 409 -6.70 -55.77 -1.05
N LYS A 410 -8.02 -55.86 -1.20
CA LYS A 410 -8.84 -54.79 -1.78
C LYS A 410 -9.29 -53.82 -0.69
N LEU A 411 -9.00 -52.53 -0.87
CA LEU A 411 -9.52 -51.45 -0.05
C LEU A 411 -10.64 -50.73 -0.81
N THR A 412 -11.87 -50.80 -0.30
CA THR A 412 -13.02 -50.07 -0.84
C THR A 412 -12.97 -48.62 -0.36
N ALA A 413 -12.69 -47.68 -1.27
CA ALA A 413 -12.59 -46.25 -0.99
C ALA A 413 -13.82 -45.48 -1.50
N ILE A 414 -14.39 -44.59 -0.68
CA ILE A 414 -15.62 -43.85 -1.00
C ILE A 414 -15.32 -42.36 -1.10
N ASN A 415 -15.59 -41.78 -2.26
CA ASN A 415 -15.20 -40.42 -2.63
C ASN A 415 -16.40 -39.65 -3.24
N PRO A 416 -16.42 -38.32 -3.28
CA PRO A 416 -17.34 -37.58 -4.15
C PRO A 416 -17.08 -37.89 -5.64
N ASN A 417 -18.11 -37.78 -6.47
CA ASN A 417 -18.08 -38.07 -7.91
C ASN A 417 -17.36 -37.00 -8.76
N ILE A 418 -16.15 -36.58 -8.37
CA ILE A 418 -15.37 -35.57 -9.08
C ILE A 418 -13.89 -35.94 -9.10
N ASN A 419 -13.14 -35.42 -10.07
CA ASN A 419 -11.71 -35.71 -10.21
C ASN A 419 -10.92 -35.33 -8.95
N ASP A 420 -10.08 -36.24 -8.46
CA ASP A 420 -9.32 -36.08 -7.21
C ASP A 420 -8.50 -34.78 -7.14
N LYS A 421 -7.97 -34.26 -8.27
CA LYS A 421 -7.25 -32.97 -8.30
C LYS A 421 -8.17 -31.78 -8.02
N VAL A 422 -9.42 -31.83 -8.49
CA VAL A 422 -10.45 -30.80 -8.25
C VAL A 422 -11.02 -30.97 -6.86
N ALA A 423 -11.30 -32.21 -6.44
CA ALA A 423 -11.79 -32.54 -5.10
C ALA A 423 -10.87 -32.01 -4.00
N ASN A 424 -9.56 -32.24 -4.11
CA ASN A 424 -8.60 -31.75 -3.11
C ASN A 424 -8.56 -30.21 -3.01
N VAL A 425 -8.83 -29.48 -4.10
CA VAL A 425 -8.94 -28.01 -4.04
C VAL A 425 -10.27 -27.59 -3.42
N LEU A 426 -11.39 -28.18 -3.84
CA LEU A 426 -12.72 -27.88 -3.29
C LEU A 426 -12.80 -28.16 -1.79
N ALA A 427 -12.25 -29.30 -1.33
CA ALA A 427 -12.13 -29.63 0.09
C ALA A 427 -11.28 -28.61 0.87
N GLY A 428 -10.28 -27.99 0.23
CA GLY A 428 -9.52 -26.86 0.80
C GLY A 428 -10.30 -25.54 0.83
N THR A 429 -11.36 -25.40 0.02
CA THR A 429 -12.26 -24.24 0.02
C THR A 429 -13.40 -24.33 1.03
N VAL A 430 -13.62 -25.47 1.70
CA VAL A 430 -14.63 -25.63 2.75
C VAL A 430 -14.00 -25.82 4.12
N ASP A 431 -14.77 -25.63 5.18
CA ASP A 431 -14.36 -25.89 6.57
C ASP A 431 -14.65 -27.34 6.98
N LEU A 432 -15.61 -27.99 6.33
CA LEU A 432 -16.01 -29.37 6.57
C LEU A 432 -16.43 -30.11 5.28
N THR A 433 -15.89 -31.31 5.09
CA THR A 433 -16.37 -32.29 4.09
C THR A 433 -16.85 -33.55 4.80
N VAL A 434 -18.11 -33.95 4.60
CA VAL A 434 -18.76 -35.08 5.28
C VAL A 434 -19.51 -36.00 4.32
N ARG A 435 -19.59 -37.28 4.70
CA ARG A 435 -20.37 -38.29 3.99
C ARG A 435 -21.70 -38.52 4.70
N ALA A 436 -22.83 -38.50 3.98
CA ALA A 436 -24.09 -39.07 4.47
C ALA A 436 -24.27 -40.51 3.94
N PHE A 437 -24.95 -41.36 4.70
CA PHE A 437 -25.22 -42.75 4.30
C PHE A 437 -26.46 -43.32 5.01
N VAL A 438 -27.07 -44.34 4.41
CA VAL A 438 -28.13 -45.15 5.04
C VAL A 438 -27.49 -46.38 5.71
N LYS A 439 -27.96 -46.73 6.90
CA LYS A 439 -27.68 -48.01 7.55
C LYS A 439 -28.91 -48.43 8.35
N ASP A 440 -29.38 -49.67 8.14
CA ASP A 440 -30.51 -50.26 8.86
C ASP A 440 -31.75 -49.33 8.82
N GLU A 441 -32.10 -48.88 7.62
CA GLU A 441 -33.14 -47.87 7.28
C GLU A 441 -32.88 -46.42 7.75
N ASP A 442 -32.11 -46.23 8.83
CA ASP A 442 -31.73 -44.90 9.34
C ASP A 442 -30.70 -44.17 8.46
N ARG A 443 -30.80 -42.83 8.41
CA ARG A 443 -29.87 -41.93 7.70
C ARG A 443 -28.91 -41.25 8.68
N PHE A 444 -27.61 -41.28 8.37
CA PHE A 444 -26.55 -40.74 9.23
C PHE A 444 -25.57 -39.85 8.48
N LEU A 445 -24.99 -38.87 9.18
CA LEU A 445 -23.75 -38.20 8.80
C LEU A 445 -22.54 -38.86 9.47
N GLN A 446 -21.48 -39.12 8.71
CA GLN A 446 -20.19 -39.58 9.24
C GLN A 446 -19.32 -38.37 9.58
N LEU A 447 -19.00 -38.22 10.87
CA LEU A 447 -18.12 -37.17 11.41
C LEU A 447 -16.71 -37.70 11.72
N GLU A 448 -16.58 -39.01 11.95
CA GLU A 448 -15.28 -39.70 12.08
C GLU A 448 -14.53 -39.72 10.73
N LYS A 449 -13.28 -39.27 10.77
CA LYS A 449 -12.34 -39.44 9.65
C LYS A 449 -11.90 -40.90 9.53
N LYS A 450 -12.07 -41.49 8.35
CA LYS A 450 -11.63 -42.85 8.01
C LYS A 450 -10.69 -42.80 6.81
N GLU A 451 -9.65 -43.63 6.79
CA GLU A 451 -8.64 -43.64 5.73
C GLU A 451 -9.21 -43.92 4.33
N ASN A 452 -10.33 -44.67 4.26
CA ASN A 452 -10.99 -45.07 3.04
C ASN A 452 -12.24 -44.22 2.70
N VAL A 453 -12.46 -43.09 3.37
CA VAL A 453 -13.59 -42.18 3.11
C VAL A 453 -13.05 -40.75 2.97
N PHE A 454 -13.34 -40.12 1.83
CA PHE A 454 -12.90 -38.75 1.56
C PHE A 454 -13.47 -37.74 2.59
N GLY A 455 -12.70 -36.70 2.89
CA GLY A 455 -13.14 -35.60 3.76
C GLY A 455 -12.59 -35.61 5.19
N GLY A 456 -13.38 -35.04 6.10
CA GLY A 456 -12.93 -34.44 7.36
C GLY A 456 -13.06 -32.91 7.31
N GLY A 457 -12.63 -32.23 8.37
CA GLY A 457 -12.73 -30.77 8.46
C GLY A 457 -11.85 -30.17 9.55
N ARG A 458 -12.13 -28.92 9.90
CA ARG A 458 -11.40 -28.15 10.93
C ARG A 458 -11.92 -28.37 12.36
N PHE A 459 -12.95 -29.19 12.50
CA PHE A 459 -13.68 -29.46 13.75
C PHE A 459 -13.27 -30.81 14.36
N ASN A 460 -13.05 -30.83 15.69
CA ASN A 460 -12.73 -32.03 16.45
C ASN A 460 -14.00 -32.64 17.05
N PHE A 461 -14.82 -33.29 16.24
CA PHE A 461 -16.07 -33.90 16.69
C PHE A 461 -15.84 -34.96 17.79
N LYS A 462 -16.59 -34.85 18.89
CA LYS A 462 -16.58 -35.81 20.01
C LYS A 462 -17.30 -37.14 19.67
N VAL A 463 -18.17 -37.12 18.66
CA VAL A 463 -19.00 -38.25 18.21
C VAL A 463 -18.63 -38.70 16.79
N LYS A 464 -18.74 -40.01 16.51
CA LYS A 464 -18.32 -40.60 15.23
C LYS A 464 -19.33 -40.44 14.09
N LYS A 465 -20.62 -40.43 14.43
CA LYS A 465 -21.74 -40.22 13.53
C LYS A 465 -22.92 -39.61 14.29
N ILE A 466 -23.80 -38.95 13.57
CA ILE A 466 -25.08 -38.39 14.05
C ILE A 466 -26.20 -38.75 13.07
N PRO A 467 -27.49 -38.68 13.45
CA PRO A 467 -28.60 -38.69 12.50
C PRO A 467 -28.43 -37.60 11.43
N LEU A 468 -29.02 -37.80 10.25
CA LEU A 468 -29.06 -36.79 9.18
C LEU A 468 -30.12 -35.71 9.49
N ASP A 469 -29.85 -34.90 10.53
CA ASP A 469 -30.72 -33.85 11.07
C ASP A 469 -29.91 -32.58 11.37
N MET A 470 -30.44 -31.40 11.03
CA MET A 470 -29.70 -30.14 11.14
C MET A 470 -29.44 -29.71 12.60
N LYS A 471 -30.34 -30.04 13.53
CA LYS A 471 -30.20 -29.67 14.96
C LYS A 471 -29.11 -30.49 15.62
N GLU A 472 -29.09 -31.81 15.36
CA GLU A 472 -28.00 -32.67 15.84
C GLU A 472 -26.66 -32.29 15.19
N PHE A 473 -26.65 -31.80 13.94
CA PHE A 473 -25.44 -31.30 13.28
C PHE A 473 -24.91 -30.01 13.91
N ILE A 474 -25.77 -28.99 14.14
CA ILE A 474 -25.38 -27.74 14.80
C ILE A 474 -24.83 -28.03 16.21
N LYS A 475 -25.53 -28.86 16.99
CA LYS A 475 -25.08 -29.28 18.33
C LYS A 475 -23.72 -29.96 18.30
N ALA A 476 -23.48 -30.85 17.32
CA ALA A 476 -22.17 -31.49 17.15
C ALA A 476 -21.05 -30.49 16.79
N LEU A 477 -21.35 -29.42 16.04
CA LEU A 477 -20.41 -28.33 15.75
C LEU A 477 -20.08 -27.49 16.99
N GLU A 478 -21.08 -27.16 17.82
CA GLU A 478 -20.88 -26.45 19.08
C GLU A 478 -20.01 -27.27 20.03
N GLU A 479 -20.38 -28.53 20.27
CA GLU A 479 -19.63 -29.47 21.11
C GLU A 479 -18.18 -29.67 20.64
N ALA A 480 -17.91 -29.61 19.33
CA ALA A 480 -16.56 -29.75 18.76
C ALA A 480 -15.66 -28.52 18.96
N GLN A 481 -16.22 -27.39 19.41
CA GLN A 481 -15.53 -26.10 19.58
C GLN A 481 -15.42 -25.64 21.03
N GLU A 482 -16.12 -26.31 21.96
CA GLU A 482 -15.97 -26.08 23.39
C GLU A 482 -14.51 -26.25 23.86
N GLY A 483 -14.01 -25.28 24.64
CA GLY A 483 -12.69 -25.37 25.28
C GLY A 483 -11.51 -24.83 24.45
N VAL A 484 -11.74 -24.30 23.24
CA VAL A 484 -10.70 -23.69 22.39
C VAL A 484 -10.23 -22.33 22.97
N LYS A 485 -9.42 -22.38 24.04
CA LYS A 485 -8.81 -21.19 24.65
C LYS A 485 -7.67 -20.65 23.78
N THR A 486 -7.73 -19.37 23.44
CA THR A 486 -6.61 -18.65 22.79
C THR A 486 -5.42 -18.53 23.74
N TYR A 487 -4.23 -18.96 23.29
CA TYR A 487 -2.98 -18.66 23.99
C TYR A 487 -2.71 -17.16 23.99
N SER A 488 -2.91 -16.52 25.15
CA SER A 488 -2.56 -15.14 25.45
C SER A 488 -1.56 -15.09 26.59
N LYS A 489 -0.29 -14.82 26.26
CA LYS A 489 0.81 -14.24 27.06
C LYS A 489 2.16 -14.78 26.56
N MET A 490 2.84 -13.99 25.73
CA MET A 490 4.22 -13.65 26.07
C MET A 490 4.11 -12.28 26.71
N ALA A 491 4.11 -12.26 28.05
CA ALA A 491 4.24 -11.02 28.79
C ALA A 491 5.71 -10.59 28.74
N GLU A 492 5.95 -9.29 28.70
CA GLU A 492 7.28 -8.72 28.88
C GLU A 492 7.79 -9.10 30.28
N GLU A 493 8.99 -9.68 30.37
CA GLU A 493 9.73 -9.71 31.63
C GLU A 493 10.55 -8.41 31.73
N GLU A 494 9.93 -7.38 32.31
CA GLU A 494 10.70 -6.35 33.00
C GLU A 494 11.38 -7.01 34.22
N GLN A 495 12.72 -6.98 34.27
CA GLN A 495 13.46 -7.17 35.50
C GLN A 495 14.30 -5.92 35.78
N GLU A 496 13.89 -5.16 36.80
CA GLU A 496 14.74 -4.11 37.37
C GLU A 496 16.01 -4.73 38.02
N PRO A 497 17.12 -3.97 38.06
CA PRO A 497 18.40 -4.50 38.52
C PRO A 497 18.51 -4.47 40.04
N ASN A 498 19.11 -5.51 40.63
CA ASN A 498 19.79 -5.36 41.91
C ASN A 498 21.16 -6.06 41.92
N LYS A 499 22.08 -5.53 42.73
CA LYS A 499 23.51 -5.81 42.72
C LYS A 499 23.93 -6.88 43.74
N GLU A 500 25.15 -7.37 43.50
CA GLU A 500 26.03 -8.06 44.48
C GLU A 500 25.52 -9.44 44.95
N GLU A 501 26.35 -10.47 45.12
CA GLU A 501 27.79 -10.51 45.44
C GLU A 501 28.50 -11.73 44.79
N LYS A 502 29.84 -11.73 44.73
CA LYS A 502 30.65 -12.92 44.34
C LYS A 502 31.03 -13.73 45.61
N PRO A 503 31.27 -15.06 45.50
CA PRO A 503 32.69 -15.45 45.50
C PRO A 503 33.09 -16.62 44.58
N THR A 504 34.37 -16.56 44.19
CA THR A 504 35.24 -17.61 43.60
C THR A 504 35.15 -18.98 44.33
N ARG A 505 35.43 -20.16 43.71
CA ARG A 505 36.81 -20.58 43.32
C ARG A 505 36.85 -21.94 42.56
N ARG A 506 37.70 -22.00 41.53
CA ARG A 506 38.37 -23.16 40.90
C ARG A 506 38.29 -24.55 41.57
N ARG A 507 38.09 -25.58 40.73
CA ARG A 507 39.05 -26.72 40.65
C ARG A 507 39.14 -27.26 39.21
N SER A 508 40.27 -27.88 38.87
CA SER A 508 40.69 -28.13 37.48
C SER A 508 41.66 -29.30 37.35
N LYS A 509 41.46 -30.17 36.36
CA LYS A 509 42.44 -31.01 35.61
C LYS A 509 41.62 -31.86 34.59
N LYS A 510 41.90 -31.97 33.28
CA LYS A 510 43.13 -32.34 32.52
C LYS A 510 43.68 -33.71 32.94
N GLU A 511 44.06 -34.63 32.07
CA GLU A 511 44.49 -34.59 30.64
C GLU A 511 43.90 -35.84 29.89
N GLU A 512 44.08 -36.13 28.60
CA GLU A 512 45.21 -35.91 27.68
C GLU A 512 44.82 -35.41 26.28
N THR A 513 45.63 -34.49 25.76
CA THR A 513 45.80 -34.12 24.33
C THR A 513 46.68 -35.16 23.61
N LYS A 514 46.85 -35.19 22.29
CA LYS A 514 47.75 -34.32 21.46
C LYS A 514 47.84 -34.97 20.05
N VAL A 515 48.06 -34.34 18.90
CA VAL A 515 49.25 -33.68 18.30
C VAL A 515 48.76 -33.17 16.92
N GLU A 516 49.12 -32.03 16.32
CA GLU A 516 49.61 -30.72 16.79
C GLU A 516 49.52 -29.74 15.57
N ASP A 517 49.26 -28.44 15.76
CA ASP A 517 49.84 -27.29 15.00
C ASP A 517 49.56 -27.00 13.48
N LYS A 518 49.57 -25.75 12.98
CA LYS A 518 49.48 -24.40 13.61
C LYS A 518 49.04 -23.31 12.61
N LYS A 519 48.54 -22.20 13.16
CA LYS A 519 48.16 -20.94 12.46
C LYS A 519 49.31 -20.26 11.70
N LYS A 520 48.96 -19.39 10.75
CA LYS A 520 49.14 -17.91 10.88
C LYS A 520 48.29 -17.11 9.87
N GLU A 521 47.88 -15.91 10.28
CA GLU A 521 47.38 -14.82 9.43
C GLU A 521 48.51 -14.35 8.46
N GLU A 522 48.30 -13.54 7.41
CA GLU A 522 47.68 -12.20 7.39
C GLU A 522 47.69 -11.58 5.95
N VAL A 523 47.05 -10.41 5.77
CA VAL A 523 47.25 -9.39 4.68
C VAL A 523 46.42 -9.48 3.38
N LYS A 524 46.32 -8.31 2.71
CA LYS A 524 45.32 -7.77 1.77
C LYS A 524 45.81 -7.73 0.29
N GLU A 525 44.85 -7.47 -0.60
CA GLU A 525 44.92 -6.61 -1.82
C GLU A 525 45.82 -6.96 -3.04
N THR A 526 45.13 -7.32 -4.13
CA THR A 526 45.33 -6.90 -5.55
C THR A 526 46.70 -6.99 -6.24
N THR A 527 46.76 -7.65 -7.42
CA THR A 527 46.89 -7.01 -8.76
C THR A 527 46.79 -8.04 -9.91
N LEU A 528 46.92 -7.58 -11.17
CA LEU A 528 46.55 -8.20 -12.46
C LEU A 528 47.67 -9.01 -13.16
N GLU A 529 47.27 -9.64 -14.28
CA GLU A 529 48.00 -9.89 -15.55
C GLU A 529 48.77 -11.22 -15.83
N GLU A 530 48.22 -11.94 -16.82
CA GLU A 530 48.78 -12.71 -17.98
C GLU A 530 49.99 -13.68 -17.91
N VAL A 531 49.95 -14.74 -18.74
CA VAL A 531 50.89 -15.00 -19.89
C VAL A 531 50.63 -16.35 -20.63
N ASN A 532 50.42 -16.26 -21.96
CA ASN A 532 50.73 -17.13 -23.13
C ASN A 532 50.36 -18.62 -23.35
N GLU A 533 50.21 -18.92 -24.66
CA GLU A 533 49.94 -20.18 -25.39
C GLU A 533 51.18 -21.12 -25.58
N PRO A 534 51.04 -22.28 -26.28
CA PRO A 534 51.43 -22.32 -27.71
C PRO A 534 50.59 -23.23 -28.68
N LYS A 535 50.94 -23.15 -29.99
CA LYS A 535 50.34 -23.71 -31.24
C LYS A 535 50.66 -25.22 -31.52
N GLU A 536 50.33 -25.93 -32.62
CA GLU A 536 50.07 -25.59 -34.06
C GLU A 536 49.32 -26.72 -34.87
N GLU A 537 49.12 -26.56 -36.19
CA GLU A 537 48.11 -27.21 -37.11
C GLU A 537 48.65 -28.42 -37.99
N PRO A 538 48.18 -28.76 -39.24
CA PRO A 538 46.82 -28.91 -39.89
C PRO A 538 46.65 -30.21 -40.77
N THR A 539 45.46 -30.46 -41.40
CA THR A 539 45.30 -30.78 -42.87
C THR A 539 43.83 -30.92 -43.40
N GLU A 540 43.60 -30.33 -44.60
CA GLU A 540 42.58 -30.41 -45.70
C GLU A 540 41.56 -31.59 -45.78
N GLU A 541 40.40 -31.60 -46.48
CA GLU A 541 39.38 -30.76 -47.19
C GLU A 541 38.33 -31.80 -47.77
N PRO A 542 37.21 -31.55 -48.55
CA PRO A 542 36.64 -30.30 -49.13
C PRO A 542 35.09 -30.08 -49.01
N LYS A 543 34.65 -28.82 -49.25
CA LYS A 543 33.52 -28.25 -50.09
C LYS A 543 32.15 -28.97 -50.29
N GLU A 544 31.00 -28.33 -50.62
CA GLU A 544 30.55 -26.93 -50.94
C GLU A 544 28.98 -26.85 -50.82
N ASP A 545 28.21 -25.74 -50.99
CA ASP A 545 28.45 -24.32 -51.31
C ASP A 545 27.58 -23.34 -50.46
N LYS A 546 26.42 -22.81 -50.95
CA LYS A 546 25.84 -21.52 -50.48
C LYS A 546 24.29 -21.36 -50.38
N PRO A 547 23.81 -20.34 -49.61
CA PRO A 547 22.44 -19.83 -49.58
C PRO A 547 22.20 -18.57 -50.46
N ILE A 548 20.94 -18.10 -50.58
CA ILE A 548 20.52 -16.87 -51.32
C ILE A 548 19.58 -15.96 -50.48
N GLU A 549 19.49 -14.68 -50.87
CA GLU A 549 19.17 -13.45 -50.11
C GLU A 549 17.69 -13.10 -49.80
N GLU A 550 17.54 -12.03 -48.98
CA GLU A 550 16.32 -11.33 -48.57
C GLU A 550 15.65 -10.46 -49.66
N THR A 551 14.41 -9.97 -49.41
CA THR A 551 14.11 -8.52 -49.59
C THR A 551 12.85 -8.00 -48.85
N LYS A 552 13.08 -7.05 -47.93
CA LYS A 552 12.30 -5.84 -47.52
C LYS A 552 10.75 -5.79 -47.52
N GLY A 553 10.19 -5.25 -46.43
CA GLY A 553 8.81 -4.70 -46.34
C GLY A 553 8.70 -3.46 -45.42
N GLU A 554 7.80 -2.51 -45.72
CA GLU A 554 7.73 -1.15 -45.14
C GLU A 554 6.74 -0.92 -43.97
N LYS A 555 6.84 0.28 -43.36
CA LYS A 555 6.06 0.77 -42.20
C LYS A 555 4.59 1.14 -42.50
N PRO A 556 3.68 1.11 -41.50
CA PRO A 556 2.25 1.43 -41.69
C PRO A 556 1.92 2.94 -41.76
N LYS A 557 0.89 3.30 -42.55
CA LYS A 557 0.29 4.66 -42.62
C LYS A 557 -1.19 4.65 -42.21
N ARG A 558 -1.64 5.77 -41.61
CA ARG A 558 -3.03 6.03 -41.13
C ARG A 558 -4.08 5.93 -42.26
N ARG A 559 -5.24 5.31 -41.97
CA ARG A 559 -6.48 5.48 -42.77
C ARG A 559 -7.29 6.70 -42.29
N ARG A 560 -7.84 7.48 -43.22
CA ARG A 560 -8.85 8.53 -42.98
C ARG A 560 -10.27 7.97 -43.18
N ARG A 561 -11.25 8.49 -42.43
CA ARG A 561 -12.69 8.28 -42.70
C ARG A 561 -13.07 8.88 -44.06
N ARG A 562 -14.00 8.24 -44.79
CA ARG A 562 -14.79 8.87 -45.86
C ARG A 562 -16.17 9.28 -45.31
N LYS A 563 -16.71 10.39 -45.80
CA LYS A 563 -18.13 10.75 -45.63
C LYS A 563 -18.98 9.87 -46.54
N ALA A 564 -20.23 9.65 -46.15
CA ALA A 564 -21.32 9.32 -47.07
C ALA A 564 -22.26 10.53 -47.05
N ASP A 565 -22.67 10.99 -48.23
CA ASP A 565 -23.71 11.98 -48.48
C ASP A 565 -24.53 11.41 -49.66
N GLU A 566 -25.86 11.49 -49.60
CA GLU A 566 -26.87 11.31 -50.69
C GLU A 566 -26.88 9.95 -51.43
N GLU A 567 -27.96 9.14 -51.45
CA GLU A 567 -29.40 9.41 -51.71
C GLU A 567 -30.37 8.76 -50.68
#